data_AF-A0A1E5GV24-F1
#
_entry.id   AF-A0A1E5GV24-F1
#
_cell.length_a   1.000
_cell.length_b   1.000
_cell.length_c   1.000
_cell.angle_alpha   90.00
_cell.angle_beta   90.00
_cell.angle_gamma   90.00
#
_symmetry.space_group_name_H-M   'P 1'
#
loop_
_entity.id
_entity.type
_entity.pdbx_description
1 polymer ?
#
loop_
_entity_poly.entity_id
_entity_poly.type
_entity_poly.pdbx_seq_one_letter_code
_entity_poly.pdbx_strand_id
1 'polypeptide(L)'
;MMKKLMIVTTFSILLFIFMGCSMSKEENDLSMNSGESFAHISHLLGSIKAIREESLVVNTLTEISSTQTSDNLDIPEGSEIYIFIPFKDIRDDVFKRVKMNEKLKISYSNIAITNGVYTLTIIDGSQITKELK
;
A
#
# COMPACT_ATOMS: atom_id res chain seq x y z
N MET A 1 -29.15 -27.23 54.82
CA MET A 1 -27.80 -26.97 54.26
C MET A 1 -27.60 -27.88 53.06
N MET A 2 -27.86 -27.40 51.83
CA MET A 2 -27.55 -28.10 50.56
C MET A 2 -27.76 -27.12 49.38
N LYS A 3 -26.79 -26.23 49.14
CA LYS A 3 -26.69 -25.39 47.92
C LYS A 3 -25.50 -25.87 47.06
N LYS A 4 -25.49 -27.15 46.67
CA LYS A 4 -24.37 -27.74 45.91
C LYS A 4 -24.79 -28.66 44.75
N LEU A 5 -26.01 -28.49 44.21
CA LEU A 5 -26.50 -29.38 43.14
C LEU A 5 -26.81 -28.70 41.80
N MET A 6 -26.29 -27.50 41.56
CA MET A 6 -26.54 -26.76 40.30
C MET A 6 -25.29 -26.41 39.49
N ILE A 7 -24.09 -26.84 39.94
CA ILE A 7 -22.82 -26.55 39.25
C ILE A 7 -22.32 -27.74 38.42
N VAL A 8 -22.83 -28.95 38.68
CA VAL A 8 -22.30 -30.17 38.05
C VAL A 8 -22.85 -30.40 36.63
N THR A 9 -24.02 -29.84 36.30
CA THR A 9 -24.63 -30.03 34.97
C THR A 9 -24.11 -29.07 33.91
N THR A 10 -23.55 -27.92 34.28
CA THR A 10 -22.95 -26.97 33.31
C THR A 10 -21.52 -27.32 32.91
N PHE A 11 -20.80 -28.12 33.71
CA PHE A 11 -19.43 -28.54 33.36
C PHE A 11 -19.38 -29.69 32.33
N SER A 12 -20.42 -30.52 32.26
CA SER A 12 -20.46 -31.66 31.32
C SER A 12 -20.81 -31.29 29.88
N ILE A 13 -21.40 -30.11 29.63
CA ILE A 13 -21.68 -29.63 28.27
C ILE A 13 -20.41 -29.02 27.64
N LEU A 14 -19.47 -28.53 28.44
CA LEU A 14 -18.22 -27.95 27.93
C LEU A 14 -17.22 -29.00 27.43
N LEU A 15 -17.30 -30.25 27.89
CA LEU A 15 -16.33 -31.29 27.52
C LEU A 15 -16.61 -31.95 26.16
N PHE A 16 -17.82 -31.84 25.62
CA PHE A 16 -18.14 -32.38 24.29
C PHE A 16 -17.72 -31.46 23.13
N ILE A 17 -17.38 -30.20 23.40
CA ILE A 17 -16.86 -29.28 22.37
C ILE A 17 -15.38 -29.59 22.06
N PHE A 18 -14.66 -30.24 22.98
CA PHE A 18 -13.23 -30.55 22.82
C PHE A 18 -12.93 -31.94 22.23
N MET A 19 -13.93 -32.77 21.95
CA MET A 19 -13.72 -34.17 21.55
C MET A 19 -14.35 -34.54 20.19
N GLY A 20 -14.72 -33.54 19.39
CA GLY A 20 -15.43 -33.70 18.10
C GLY A 20 -14.64 -33.42 16.82
N CYS A 21 -13.33 -33.12 16.88
CA CYS A 21 -12.49 -32.96 15.68
C CYS A 21 -11.25 -33.84 15.77
N SER A 22 -11.46 -35.15 15.68
CA SER A 22 -10.41 -36.11 15.39
C SER A 22 -10.16 -36.17 13.89
N MET A 23 -8.95 -35.76 13.49
CA MET A 23 -8.19 -36.21 12.33
C MET A 23 -8.83 -36.06 10.93
N SER A 24 -8.57 -34.94 10.28
CA SER A 24 -8.02 -34.98 8.93
C SER A 24 -6.50 -34.75 9.03
N LYS A 25 -5.71 -35.74 8.62
CA LYS A 25 -4.33 -35.50 8.21
C LYS A 25 -4.42 -34.74 6.90
N GLU A 26 -4.38 -33.42 6.95
CA GLU A 26 -3.99 -32.60 5.81
C GLU A 26 -2.54 -32.18 6.03
N GLU A 27 -1.78 -32.33 4.96
CA GLU A 27 -0.34 -32.12 4.89
C GLU A 27 0.01 -30.71 5.39
N ASN A 28 1.09 -30.64 6.18
CA ASN A 28 1.70 -29.38 6.60
C ASN A 28 2.22 -28.63 5.37
N ASP A 29 1.37 -27.83 4.73
CA ASP A 29 1.81 -26.63 4.04
C ASP A 29 1.80 -25.49 5.06
N LEU A 30 2.90 -25.38 5.80
CA LEU A 30 3.30 -24.18 6.52
C LEU A 30 3.66 -23.08 5.50
N SER A 31 2.68 -22.62 4.74
CA SER A 31 2.72 -21.35 4.02
C SER A 31 1.42 -20.57 4.25
N MET A 32 0.90 -20.60 5.48
CA MET A 32 0.07 -19.50 5.97
C MET A 32 0.99 -18.28 6.12
N ASN A 33 1.17 -17.60 4.99
CA ASN A 33 1.47 -16.18 4.93
C ASN A 33 0.55 -15.50 5.94
N SER A 34 1.14 -15.04 7.03
CA SER A 34 0.52 -14.04 7.90
C SER A 34 -0.08 -12.96 7.01
N GLY A 35 -1.40 -12.77 7.07
CA GLY A 35 -2.15 -11.76 6.32
C GLY A 35 -1.83 -10.31 6.71
N GLU A 36 -0.58 -10.03 7.07
CA GLU A 36 -0.03 -8.69 7.05
C GLU A 36 0.30 -8.38 5.59
N SER A 37 -0.66 -7.76 4.89
CA SER A 37 -0.34 -7.04 3.66
C SER A 37 0.57 -5.88 4.04
N PHE A 38 1.88 -6.13 4.12
CA PHE A 38 2.87 -5.06 4.12
C PHE A 38 2.51 -4.14 2.96
N ALA A 39 2.23 -2.87 3.24
CA ALA A 39 1.96 -1.91 2.17
C ALA A 39 3.17 -1.91 1.24
N HIS A 40 3.02 -2.50 0.05
CA HIS A 40 4.12 -2.64 -0.89
C HIS A 40 4.49 -1.26 -1.42
N ILE A 41 5.56 -0.67 -0.88
CA ILE A 41 6.06 0.62 -1.34
C ILE A 41 6.70 0.40 -2.70
N SER A 42 6.07 0.96 -3.72
CA SER A 42 6.55 0.96 -5.10
C SER A 42 7.34 2.24 -5.37
N HIS A 43 8.17 2.21 -6.41
CA HIS A 43 8.99 3.36 -6.79
C HIS A 43 8.80 3.70 -8.26
N LEU A 44 8.61 4.99 -8.52
CA LEU A 44 8.50 5.57 -9.85
C LEU A 44 9.70 6.46 -10.11
N LEU A 45 10.40 6.23 -11.22
CA LEU A 45 11.40 7.14 -11.73
C LEU A 45 10.75 8.04 -12.77
N GLY A 46 10.93 9.35 -12.61
CA GLY A 46 10.27 10.32 -13.46
C GLY A 46 11.03 11.62 -13.60
N SER A 47 10.64 12.43 -14.58
CA SER A 47 11.14 13.79 -14.78
C SER A 47 10.03 14.81 -14.61
N ILE A 48 10.31 15.92 -13.92
CA ILE A 48 9.29 16.97 -13.69
C ILE A 48 8.98 17.69 -15.00
N LYS A 49 7.76 17.51 -15.49
CA LYS A 49 7.21 18.20 -16.66
C LYS A 49 6.57 19.54 -16.30
N ALA A 50 5.93 19.65 -15.13
CA ALA A 50 5.32 20.91 -14.67
C ALA A 50 5.25 20.98 -13.14
N ILE A 51 5.37 22.19 -12.60
CA ILE A 51 5.06 22.52 -11.21
C ILE A 51 3.82 23.42 -11.22
N ARG A 52 2.76 23.00 -10.54
CA ARG A 52 1.50 23.73 -10.40
C ARG A 52 1.30 24.12 -8.94
N GLU A 53 0.27 24.91 -8.65
CA GLU A 53 0.01 25.44 -7.31
C GLU A 53 -0.10 24.35 -6.23
N GLU A 54 -0.72 23.21 -6.56
CA GLU A 54 -0.97 22.11 -5.61
C GLU A 54 -0.46 20.74 -6.08
N SER A 55 0.23 20.70 -7.22
CA SER A 55 0.61 19.44 -7.84
C SER A 55 1.90 19.52 -8.65
N LEU A 56 2.53 18.37 -8.84
CA LEU A 56 3.57 18.15 -9.85
C LEU A 56 2.99 17.34 -11.00
N VAL A 57 3.46 17.59 -12.21
CA VAL A 57 3.27 16.69 -13.35
C VAL A 57 4.62 16.08 -13.66
N VAL A 58 4.68 14.75 -13.66
CA VAL A 58 5.91 13.98 -13.83
C VAL A 58 5.73 13.01 -14.99
N ASN A 59 6.68 12.99 -15.92
CA ASN A 59 6.74 11.97 -16.95
C ASN A 59 7.52 10.77 -16.44
N THR A 60 6.99 9.56 -16.59
CA THR A 60 7.71 8.32 -16.26
C THR A 60 8.91 8.12 -17.18
N LEU A 61 10.04 7.71 -16.60
CA LEU A 61 11.28 7.41 -17.34
C LEU A 61 11.48 5.92 -17.61
N THR A 62 10.72 5.08 -16.91
CA THR A 62 10.69 3.63 -17.09
C THR A 62 9.25 3.17 -17.04
N GLU A 63 8.98 2.03 -17.67
CA GLU A 63 7.75 1.28 -17.41
C GLU A 63 7.70 0.83 -15.95
N ILE A 64 6.51 0.85 -15.36
CA ILE A 64 6.32 0.49 -13.95
C ILE A 64 5.17 -0.50 -13.86
N SER A 65 5.49 -1.73 -13.44
CA SER A 65 4.51 -2.72 -13.05
C SER A 65 4.17 -2.54 -11.57
N SER A 66 2.92 -2.18 -11.26
CA SER A 66 2.44 -2.08 -9.88
C SER A 66 1.41 -3.17 -9.61
N THR A 67 1.74 -4.10 -8.72
CA THR A 67 0.82 -5.12 -8.19
C THR A 67 0.06 -4.51 -7.00
N GLN A 68 -0.92 -3.67 -7.28
CA GLN A 68 -1.75 -3.02 -6.25
C GLN A 68 -2.97 -3.86 -5.87
N THR A 69 -3.42 -4.71 -6.79
CA THR A 69 -4.54 -5.64 -6.69
C THR A 69 -4.24 -6.80 -7.64
N SER A 70 -5.07 -7.84 -7.74
CA SER A 70 -4.89 -8.97 -8.67
C SER A 70 -4.66 -8.58 -10.14
N ASP A 71 -4.91 -7.32 -10.49
CA ASP A 71 -4.60 -6.72 -11.77
C ASP A 71 -3.22 -6.07 -11.72
N ASN A 72 -2.29 -6.59 -12.52
CA ASN A 72 -1.03 -5.91 -12.80
C ASN A 72 -1.36 -4.57 -13.46
N LEU A 73 -1.01 -3.48 -12.78
CA LEU A 73 -1.09 -2.17 -13.37
C LEU A 73 0.24 -1.82 -14.01
N ASP A 74 0.30 -1.89 -15.34
CA ASP A 74 1.46 -1.43 -16.10
C ASP A 74 1.27 0.05 -16.47
N ILE A 75 2.19 0.89 -15.99
CA ILE A 75 2.27 2.31 -16.35
C ILE A 75 3.37 2.45 -17.41
N PRO A 76 3.02 2.78 -18.66
CA PRO A 76 3.99 2.90 -19.74
C PRO A 76 5.06 3.97 -19.47
N GLU A 77 6.23 3.81 -20.06
CA GLU A 77 7.23 4.88 -20.16
C GLU A 77 6.64 6.10 -20.88
N GLY A 78 6.98 7.31 -20.42
CA GLY A 78 6.49 8.57 -20.97
C GLY A 78 5.08 8.96 -20.52
N SER A 79 4.44 8.17 -19.64
CA SER A 79 3.13 8.49 -19.07
C SER A 79 3.20 9.72 -18.17
N GLU A 80 2.17 10.56 -18.23
CA GLU A 80 2.01 11.69 -17.30
C GLU A 80 1.38 11.23 -16.00
N ILE A 81 2.08 11.46 -14.90
CA ILE A 81 1.59 11.24 -13.54
C ILE A 81 1.33 12.58 -12.88
N TYR A 82 0.10 12.76 -12.40
CA TYR A 82 -0.32 13.94 -11.65
C TYR A 82 -0.16 13.67 -10.16
N ILE A 83 0.82 14.32 -9.54
CA ILE A 83 1.16 14.14 -8.14
C ILE A 83 0.53 15.27 -7.34
N PHE A 84 -0.51 14.96 -6.59
CA PHE A 84 -1.19 15.89 -5.69
C PHE A 84 -0.55 15.87 -4.30
N ILE A 85 -0.28 17.05 -3.74
CA ILE A 85 0.30 17.22 -2.40
C ILE A 85 -0.66 18.08 -1.56
N PRO A 86 -1.57 17.47 -0.79
CA PRO A 86 -2.67 18.17 -0.13
C PRO A 86 -2.22 19.09 1.02
N PHE A 87 -1.10 18.77 1.67
CA PHE A 87 -0.61 19.52 2.82
C PHE A 87 0.36 20.61 2.38
N LYS A 88 0.03 21.86 2.71
CA LYS A 88 0.78 23.04 2.26
C LYS A 88 2.23 23.05 2.74
N ASP A 89 2.48 22.71 4.00
CA ASP A 89 3.81 22.63 4.59
C ASP A 89 4.70 21.62 3.86
N ILE A 90 4.15 20.44 3.54
CA ILE A 90 4.84 19.40 2.78
C ILE A 90 5.10 19.84 1.35
N ARG A 91 4.09 20.44 0.72
CA ARG A 91 4.20 20.98 -0.64
C ARG A 91 5.28 22.05 -0.73
N ASP A 92 5.29 23.00 0.20
CA ASP A 92 6.27 24.09 0.24
C ASP A 92 7.70 23.53 0.41
N ASP A 93 7.87 22.48 1.23
CA ASP A 93 9.14 21.78 1.40
C ASP A 93 9.59 21.02 0.13
N VAL A 94 8.68 20.33 -0.54
CA VAL A 94 8.95 19.68 -1.84
C VAL A 94 9.34 20.72 -2.89
N PHE A 95 8.55 21.79 -3.05
CA PHE A 95 8.75 22.80 -4.09
C PHE A 95 10.03 23.62 -3.91
N LYS A 96 10.51 23.79 -2.67
CA LYS A 96 11.84 24.39 -2.41
C LYS A 96 12.99 23.53 -2.94
N ARG A 97 12.82 22.21 -2.96
CA ARG A 97 13.88 21.27 -3.30
C ARG A 97 13.87 20.95 -4.79
N VAL A 98 12.72 20.82 -5.42
CA VAL A 98 12.61 20.33 -6.81
C VAL A 98 12.59 21.44 -7.86
N LYS A 99 13.04 21.14 -9.08
CA LYS A 99 12.99 22.05 -10.23
C LYS A 99 12.50 21.34 -11.49
N MET A 100 11.98 22.13 -12.42
CA MET A 100 11.59 21.64 -13.76
C MET A 100 12.71 20.83 -14.42
N ASN A 101 12.34 19.75 -15.10
CA ASN A 101 13.23 18.79 -15.76
C ASN A 101 14.17 18.02 -14.83
N GLU A 102 14.05 18.14 -13.51
CA GLU A 102 14.80 17.28 -12.59
C GLU A 102 14.25 15.85 -12.61
N LYS A 103 15.17 14.88 -12.46
CA LYS A 103 14.84 13.48 -12.24
C LYS A 103 14.54 13.22 -10.78
N LEU A 104 13.43 12.56 -10.53
CA LEU A 104 12.93 12.22 -9.21
C LEU A 104 12.68 10.72 -9.10
N LYS A 105 12.96 10.19 -7.92
CA LYS A 105 12.42 8.93 -7.44
C LYS A 105 11.25 9.23 -6.50
N ILE A 106 10.08 8.72 -6.85
CA ILE A 106 8.85 8.91 -6.10
C ILE A 106 8.42 7.58 -5.50
N SER A 107 8.30 7.53 -4.18
CA SER A 107 7.89 6.34 -3.44
C SER A 107 6.42 6.40 -3.11
N TYR A 108 5.66 5.37 -3.46
CA TYR A 108 4.22 5.40 -3.35
C TYR A 108 3.64 4.05 -2.96
N SER A 109 2.47 4.10 -2.32
CA SER A 109 1.73 2.91 -1.93
C SER A 109 0.50 2.66 -2.79
N ASN A 110 0.04 3.63 -3.59
CA ASN A 110 -1.09 3.48 -4.51
C ASN A 110 -1.05 4.54 -5.62
N ILE A 111 -1.41 4.17 -6.86
CA ILE A 111 -1.66 5.08 -7.98
C ILE A 111 -3.10 4.84 -8.44
N ALA A 112 -3.90 5.91 -8.48
CA ALA A 112 -5.25 5.85 -9.01
C ALA A 112 -5.24 6.12 -10.52
N ILE A 113 -6.15 5.46 -11.23
CA ILE A 113 -6.35 5.66 -12.66
C ILE A 113 -7.80 6.00 -12.91
N THR A 114 -8.01 7.08 -13.62
CA THR A 114 -9.36 7.51 -14.01
C THR A 114 -9.29 8.01 -15.44
N ASN A 115 -10.01 7.35 -16.35
CA ASN A 115 -10.04 7.70 -17.78
C ASN A 115 -8.65 7.81 -18.42
N GLY A 116 -7.72 6.92 -18.04
CA GLY A 116 -6.33 6.93 -18.54
C GLY A 116 -5.43 8.01 -17.94
N VAL A 117 -5.91 8.76 -16.94
CA VAL A 117 -5.09 9.71 -16.18
C VAL A 117 -4.59 9.03 -14.92
N TYR A 118 -3.26 9.01 -14.76
CA TYR A 118 -2.60 8.47 -13.57
C TYR A 118 -2.44 9.56 -12.52
N THR A 119 -2.94 9.31 -11.31
CA THR A 119 -2.86 10.25 -10.20
C THR A 119 -2.22 9.59 -8.98
N LEU A 120 -1.44 10.40 -8.27
CA LEU A 120 -0.73 10.00 -7.07
C LEU A 120 -0.94 11.05 -5.99
N THR A 121 -1.21 10.61 -4.76
CA THR A 121 -1.26 11.50 -3.61
C THR A 121 -0.03 11.28 -2.74
N ILE A 122 0.70 12.35 -2.44
CA ILE A 122 1.88 12.33 -1.57
C ILE A 122 1.56 13.09 -0.28
N ILE A 123 1.77 12.44 0.85
CA ILE A 123 1.49 12.98 2.19
C ILE A 123 2.75 13.15 3.03
N ASP A 124 3.92 12.82 2.50
CA ASP A 124 5.22 13.05 3.12
C ASP A 124 6.24 13.44 2.04
N GLY A 125 6.96 14.54 2.27
CA GLY A 125 7.99 15.04 1.34
C GLY A 125 9.15 14.06 1.16
N SER A 126 9.39 13.17 2.14
CA SER A 126 10.41 12.11 2.03
C SER A 126 10.13 11.12 0.89
N GLN A 127 8.88 11.03 0.45
CA GLN A 127 8.47 10.18 -0.67
C GLN A 127 9.05 10.66 -2.00
N ILE A 128 9.46 11.93 -2.11
CA ILE A 128 10.04 12.51 -3.31
C ILE A 128 11.52 12.79 -3.06
N THR A 129 12.38 12.03 -3.71
CA THR A 129 13.82 12.20 -3.63
C THR A 129 14.40 12.53 -5.00
N LYS A 130 15.43 13.37 -5.03
CA LYS A 130 16.18 13.61 -6.27
C LYS A 130 16.99 12.37 -6.60
N GLU A 131 16.96 11.97 -7.86
CA GLU A 131 17.87 10.93 -8.33
C GLU A 131 19.23 11.57 -8.62
N LEU A 132 20.24 11.19 -7.83
CA LEU A 132 21.61 11.64 -8.03
C LEU A 132 22.24 10.80 -9.15
N LYS A 133 22.87 11.48 -10.12
CA LYS A 133 23.61 10.85 -11.22
C LYS A 133 24.78 10.02 -10.72
#